data_AF-A0A1J5IZT5-F1
#
_entry.id   AF-A0A1J5IZT5-F1
#
_cell.length_a   1.000
_cell.length_b   1.000
_cell.length_c   1.000
_cell.angle_alpha   90.00
_cell.angle_beta   90.00
_cell.angle_gamma   90.00
#
_symmetry.space_group_name_H-M   'P 1'
#
loop_
_entity.id
_entity.type
_entity.pdbx_description
1 polymer ?
#
loop_
_entity_poly.entity_id
_entity_poly.type
_entity_poly.pdbx_seq_one_letter_code
_entity_poly.pdbx_strand_id
1 'polypeptide(L)'
;MFLVILLLGSIAMLKLDMSTDLSNQIIQRSINQMHHAMLLRISATEAAMPVNDYIIHANTGEKDEYRRLRGKVEREFAALAAMRGFEQGQLDMLADARIEWDKAMQVADDIIAMPRPVGNPLAAQRMEDFDLLIDNASQTLSRVYDAVYAENISSGEHIRLIETQTYIISGALFLAALGIVVFGMVWMPRSFFPPLREVAKGMRKLRQGELDHRVDRDVPIEFISLVDGYNDLADAIREMKKD
;
A
#
# COMPACT_ATOMS: atom_id res chain seq x y z
N MET A 1 26.36 10.40 15.33
CA MET A 1 26.32 9.87 13.94
C MET A 1 25.39 8.65 13.82
N PHE A 2 25.58 7.58 14.61
CA PHE A 2 24.70 6.39 14.63
C PHE A 2 23.21 6.71 14.84
N LEU A 3 22.91 7.66 15.72
CA LEU A 3 21.55 8.09 16.04
C LEU A 3 20.80 8.67 14.82
N VAL A 4 21.48 9.41 13.94
CA VAL A 4 20.87 10.02 12.74
C VAL A 4 20.54 8.94 11.69
N ILE A 5 21.40 7.93 11.54
CA ILE A 5 21.19 6.80 10.63
C ILE A 5 20.00 5.95 11.11
N LEU A 6 19.92 5.67 12.41
CA LEU A 6 18.79 4.95 13.00
C LEU A 6 17.47 5.72 12.82
N LEU A 7 17.49 7.04 13.00
CA LEU A 7 16.30 7.88 12.87
C LEU A 7 15.81 7.95 11.42
N LEU A 8 16.73 8.11 10.45
CA LEU A 8 16.42 8.08 9.02
C LEU A 8 15.91 6.70 8.56
N GLY A 9 16.55 5.62 9.00
CA GLY A 9 16.11 4.25 8.71
C GLY A 9 14.72 3.96 9.28
N SER A 10 14.44 4.43 10.50
CA SER A 10 13.13 4.27 11.13
C SER A 10 12.03 5.03 10.40
N ILE A 11 12.29 6.27 9.97
CA ILE A 11 11.34 7.06 9.17
C ILE A 11 11.06 6.38 7.82
N ALA A 12 12.10 5.87 7.15
CA ALA A 12 11.95 5.18 5.88
C ALA A 12 11.13 3.88 6.03
N MET A 13 11.38 3.08 7.08
CA MET A 13 10.59 1.89 7.38
C MET A 13 9.13 2.22 7.69
N LEU A 14 8.85 3.23 8.50
CA LEU A 14 7.47 3.65 8.80
C LEU A 14 6.72 4.09 7.55
N LYS A 15 7.39 4.82 6.63
CA LYS A 15 6.76 5.21 5.36
C LYS A 15 6.49 4.03 4.44
N LEU A 16 7.41 3.07 4.37
CA LEU A 16 7.23 1.83 3.60
C LEU A 16 6.04 1.03 4.13
N ASP A 17 5.98 0.83 5.45
CA ASP A 17 4.94 0.04 6.11
C ASP A 17 3.55 0.67 5.88
N MET A 18 3.42 1.98 6.10
CA MET A 18 2.18 2.72 5.81
C MET A 18 1.78 2.66 4.34
N SER A 19 2.74 2.73 3.41
CA SER A 19 2.46 2.64 1.97
C SER A 19 1.97 1.25 1.58
N THR A 20 2.59 0.20 2.12
CA THR A 20 2.18 -1.18 1.83
C THR A 20 0.82 -1.50 2.42
N ASP A 21 0.51 -1.00 3.61
CA ASP A 21 -0.78 -1.19 4.26
C ASP A 21 -1.90 -0.47 3.49
N LEU A 22 -1.67 0.79 3.07
CA LEU A 22 -2.63 1.54 2.27
C LEU A 22 -2.92 0.84 0.92
N SER A 23 -1.89 0.36 0.23
CA SER A 23 -2.03 -0.39 -1.01
C SER A 23 -2.82 -1.69 -0.82
N ASN A 24 -2.51 -2.46 0.22
CA ASN A 24 -3.22 -3.70 0.52
C ASN A 24 -4.70 -3.44 0.85
N GLN A 25 -5.01 -2.36 1.58
CA GLN A 25 -6.38 -1.98 1.89
C GLN A 25 -7.16 -1.56 0.63
N ILE A 26 -6.56 -0.80 -0.29
CA ILE A 26 -7.20 -0.40 -1.55
C ILE A 26 -7.48 -1.62 -2.43
N ILE A 27 -6.49 -2.53 -2.56
CA ILE A 27 -6.63 -3.74 -3.36
C ILE A 27 -7.71 -4.66 -2.78
N GLN A 28 -7.67 -4.93 -1.46
CA GLN A 28 -8.66 -5.79 -0.83
C GLN A 28 -10.08 -5.22 -0.92
N ARG A 29 -10.22 -3.90 -0.75
CA ARG A 29 -11.51 -3.23 -0.93
C ARG A 29 -12.04 -3.41 -2.34
N SER A 30 -11.20 -3.14 -3.35
CA SER A 30 -11.58 -3.28 -4.76
C SER A 30 -11.98 -4.71 -5.10
N ILE A 31 -11.23 -5.70 -4.61
CA ILE A 31 -11.55 -7.13 -4.80
C ILE A 31 -12.92 -7.47 -4.20
N ASN A 32 -13.20 -7.02 -2.98
CA ASN A 32 -14.48 -7.27 -2.33
C ASN A 32 -15.64 -6.61 -3.09
N GLN A 33 -15.50 -5.34 -3.50
CA GLN A 33 -16.51 -4.63 -4.28
C GLN A 33 -16.81 -5.34 -5.61
N MET A 34 -15.76 -5.71 -6.35
CA MET A 34 -15.88 -6.45 -7.60
C MET A 34 -16.56 -7.82 -7.40
N HIS A 35 -16.16 -8.56 -6.37
CA HIS A 35 -16.75 -9.86 -6.05
C HIS A 35 -18.25 -9.75 -5.79
N HIS A 36 -18.66 -8.79 -4.96
CA HIS A 36 -20.07 -8.62 -4.62
C HIS A 36 -20.90 -8.04 -5.78
N ALA A 37 -20.35 -7.15 -6.61
CA ALA A 37 -21.03 -6.69 -7.82
C ALA A 37 -21.26 -7.85 -8.81
N MET A 38 -20.27 -8.74 -8.96
CA MET A 38 -20.39 -9.93 -9.79
C MET A 38 -21.41 -10.93 -9.25
N LEU A 39 -21.40 -11.20 -7.93
CA LEU A 39 -22.38 -12.06 -7.29
C LEU A 39 -23.80 -11.52 -7.46
N LEU A 40 -23.99 -10.22 -7.25
CA LEU A 40 -25.29 -9.57 -7.42
C LEU A 40 -25.81 -9.72 -8.85
N ARG A 41 -24.94 -9.56 -9.86
CA ARG A 41 -25.30 -9.79 -11.26
C ARG A 41 -25.76 -11.23 -11.49
N ILE A 42 -24.98 -12.21 -11.02
CA ILE A 42 -25.30 -13.63 -11.15
C ILE A 42 -26.64 -13.93 -10.48
N SER A 43 -26.82 -13.50 -9.23
CA SER A 43 -28.07 -13.70 -8.48
C SER A 43 -29.27 -13.06 -9.16
N ALA A 44 -29.13 -11.86 -9.74
CA ALA A 44 -30.20 -11.19 -10.46
C ALA A 44 -30.63 -11.97 -11.70
N THR A 45 -29.67 -12.49 -12.47
CA THR A 45 -29.94 -13.36 -13.63
C THR A 45 -30.56 -14.70 -13.19
N GLU A 46 -30.05 -15.32 -12.11
CA GLU A 46 -30.62 -16.55 -11.56
C GLU A 46 -32.08 -16.36 -11.13
N ALA A 47 -32.40 -15.23 -10.51
CA ALA A 47 -33.74 -14.89 -10.04
C ALA A 47 -34.76 -14.68 -11.17
N ALA A 48 -34.30 -14.45 -12.41
CA ALA A 48 -35.15 -14.36 -13.59
C ALA A 48 -35.60 -15.73 -14.12
N MET A 49 -34.83 -16.80 -13.86
CA MET A 49 -35.11 -18.13 -14.43
C MET A 49 -36.47 -18.71 -14.01
N PRO A 50 -36.90 -18.66 -12.72
CA PRO A 50 -38.20 -19.21 -12.33
C PRO A 50 -39.38 -18.50 -12.99
N VAL A 51 -39.25 -17.21 -13.31
CA VAL A 51 -40.30 -16.46 -14.03
C VAL A 51 -40.46 -17.02 -15.45
N ASN A 52 -39.33 -17.26 -16.13
CA ASN A 52 -39.30 -17.91 -17.44
C ASN A 52 -39.92 -19.32 -17.38
N ASP A 53 -39.46 -20.15 -16.44
CA ASP A 53 -39.95 -21.51 -16.26
C ASP A 53 -41.44 -21.55 -15.90
N TYR A 54 -41.95 -20.56 -15.18
CA TYR A 54 -43.38 -20.45 -14.89
C TYR A 54 -44.21 -20.20 -16.16
N ILE A 55 -43.73 -19.37 -17.07
CA ILE A 55 -44.42 -19.13 -18.35
C ILE A 55 -44.44 -20.38 -19.23
N ILE A 56 -43.36 -21.17 -19.21
CA ILE A 56 -43.24 -22.36 -20.04
C ILE A 56 -44.03 -23.55 -19.46
N HIS A 57 -43.98 -23.76 -18.14
CA HIS A 57 -44.48 -24.99 -17.49
C HIS A 57 -45.70 -24.78 -16.59
N ALA A 58 -46.07 -23.53 -16.24
CA ALA A 58 -47.09 -23.19 -15.24
C ALA A 58 -46.90 -23.88 -13.87
N ASN A 59 -45.68 -24.31 -13.54
CA ASN A 59 -45.37 -24.98 -12.28
C ASN A 59 -45.45 -23.99 -11.11
N THR A 60 -46.31 -24.25 -10.12
CA THR A 60 -46.47 -23.35 -8.97
C THR A 60 -45.25 -23.29 -8.06
N GLY A 61 -44.36 -24.30 -8.11
CA GLY A 61 -43.09 -24.29 -7.36
C GLY A 61 -42.17 -23.14 -7.77
N GLU A 62 -42.23 -22.70 -9.03
CA GLU A 62 -41.43 -21.57 -9.52
C GLU A 62 -41.77 -20.26 -8.80
N LYS A 63 -43.01 -20.11 -8.31
CA LYS A 63 -43.42 -18.91 -7.57
C LYS A 63 -42.69 -18.79 -6.24
N ASP A 64 -42.48 -19.91 -5.55
CA ASP A 64 -41.80 -19.94 -4.26
C ASP A 64 -40.30 -19.72 -4.45
N GLU A 65 -39.73 -20.34 -5.49
CA GLU A 65 -38.32 -20.16 -5.85
C GLU A 65 -38.00 -18.73 -6.28
N TYR A 66 -38.87 -18.12 -7.10
CA TYR A 66 -38.80 -16.70 -7.46
C TYR A 66 -38.73 -15.80 -6.22
N ARG A 67 -39.65 -15.98 -5.25
CA ARG A 67 -39.65 -15.17 -4.01
C ARG A 67 -38.37 -15.34 -3.21
N ARG A 68 -37.85 -16.57 -3.14
CA ARG A 68 -36.60 -16.89 -2.43
C ARG A 68 -35.40 -16.19 -3.07
N LEU A 69 -35.27 -16.29 -4.40
CA LEU A 69 -34.17 -15.69 -5.15
C LEU A 69 -34.26 -14.16 -5.19
N ARG A 70 -35.45 -13.58 -5.39
CA ARG A 70 -35.69 -12.14 -5.24
C ARG A 70 -35.17 -11.64 -3.90
N GLY A 71 -35.55 -12.29 -2.80
CA GLY A 71 -35.07 -11.92 -1.47
C GLY A 71 -33.55 -12.03 -1.29
N LYS A 72 -32.86 -12.92 -2.02
CA LYS A 72 -31.39 -12.99 -2.04
C LYS A 72 -30.80 -11.77 -2.73
N VAL A 73 -31.30 -11.42 -3.91
CA VAL A 73 -30.87 -10.23 -4.68
C VAL A 73 -31.06 -8.95 -3.87
N GLU A 74 -32.20 -8.81 -3.20
CA GLU A 74 -32.48 -7.66 -2.32
C GLU A 74 -31.43 -7.47 -1.22
N ARG A 75 -31.03 -8.57 -0.56
CA ARG A 75 -29.99 -8.54 0.47
C ARG A 75 -28.63 -8.19 -0.12
N GLU A 76 -28.33 -8.66 -1.32
CA GLU A 76 -27.07 -8.36 -2.00
C GLU A 76 -26.99 -6.89 -2.43
N PHE A 77 -28.08 -6.30 -2.93
CA PHE A 77 -28.16 -4.85 -3.16
C PHE A 77 -27.92 -4.05 -1.87
N ALA A 78 -28.59 -4.43 -0.77
CA ALA A 78 -28.42 -3.75 0.51
C ALA A 78 -26.99 -3.89 1.07
N ALA A 79 -26.38 -5.07 0.92
CA ALA A 79 -24.99 -5.31 1.32
C ALA A 79 -24.03 -4.45 0.50
N LEU A 80 -24.20 -4.38 -0.83
CA LEU A 80 -23.35 -3.59 -1.71
C LEU A 80 -23.47 -2.08 -1.42
N ALA A 81 -24.69 -1.59 -1.21
CA ALA A 81 -24.94 -0.18 -0.89
C ALA A 81 -24.37 0.24 0.48
N ALA A 82 -24.23 -0.70 1.42
CA ALA A 82 -23.64 -0.44 2.74
C ALA A 82 -22.09 -0.51 2.74
N MET A 83 -21.46 -1.01 1.68
CA MET A 83 -20.00 -1.08 1.59
C MET A 83 -19.39 0.31 1.44
N ARG A 84 -18.28 0.52 2.13
CA ARG A 84 -17.53 1.77 2.06
C ARG A 84 -16.58 1.78 0.88
N GLY A 85 -16.32 2.98 0.36
CA GLY A 85 -15.31 3.25 -0.65
C GLY A 85 -15.77 3.00 -2.08
N PHE A 86 -17.08 2.94 -2.31
CA PHE A 86 -17.60 3.25 -3.63
C PHE A 86 -17.51 4.75 -3.88
N GLU A 87 -17.08 5.13 -5.07
CA GLU A 87 -17.19 6.51 -5.55
C GLU A 87 -18.65 6.87 -5.85
N GLN A 88 -18.97 8.17 -5.85
CA GLN A 88 -20.34 8.62 -6.10
C GLN A 88 -20.89 8.10 -7.44
N GLY A 89 -20.08 8.12 -8.51
CA GLY A 89 -20.51 7.59 -9.81
C GLY A 89 -20.82 6.09 -9.80
N GLN A 90 -20.12 5.31 -8.97
CA GLN A 90 -20.41 3.87 -8.80
C GLN A 90 -21.69 3.65 -7.98
N LEU A 91 -21.95 4.49 -6.97
CA LEU A 91 -23.19 4.46 -6.20
C LEU A 91 -24.40 4.85 -7.06
N ASP A 92 -24.26 5.84 -7.94
CA ASP A 92 -25.30 6.25 -8.88
C ASP A 92 -25.64 5.10 -9.84
N MET A 93 -24.63 4.43 -10.41
CA MET A 93 -24.84 3.23 -11.24
C MET A 93 -25.52 2.09 -10.47
N LEU A 94 -25.17 1.89 -9.20
CA LEU A 94 -25.83 0.88 -8.37
C LEU A 94 -27.31 1.23 -8.13
N ALA A 95 -27.62 2.51 -7.91
CA ALA A 95 -28.99 2.99 -7.78
C ALA A 95 -29.78 2.83 -9.09
N ASP A 96 -29.17 3.10 -10.24
CA ASP A 96 -29.78 2.89 -11.55
C ASP A 96 -30.09 1.40 -11.77
N ALA A 97 -29.13 0.51 -11.50
CA ALA A 97 -29.35 -0.94 -11.59
C ALA A 97 -30.47 -1.41 -10.67
N ARG A 98 -30.56 -0.81 -9.48
CA ARG A 98 -31.62 -1.10 -8.51
C ARG A 98 -32.99 -0.67 -9.03
N ILE A 99 -33.09 0.49 -9.67
CA ILE A 99 -34.34 0.98 -10.26
C ILE A 99 -34.82 0.04 -11.37
N GLU A 100 -33.92 -0.40 -12.26
CA GLU A 100 -34.27 -1.35 -13.33
C GLU A 100 -34.68 -2.71 -12.76
N TRP A 101 -33.99 -3.20 -11.74
CA TRP A 101 -34.36 -4.41 -11.01
C TRP A 101 -35.76 -4.30 -10.38
N ASP A 102 -36.07 -3.20 -9.68
CA ASP A 102 -37.37 -3.01 -9.03
C ASP A 102 -38.51 -2.96 -10.06
N LYS A 103 -38.29 -2.35 -11.24
CA LYS A 103 -39.23 -2.40 -12.37
C LYS A 103 -39.40 -3.82 -12.89
N ALA A 104 -38.32 -4.57 -13.07
CA ALA A 104 -38.37 -5.97 -13.51
C ALA A 104 -39.21 -6.81 -12.53
N MET A 105 -39.04 -6.59 -11.21
CA MET A 105 -39.80 -7.31 -10.20
C MET A 105 -41.31 -7.01 -10.25
N GLN A 106 -41.72 -5.79 -10.60
CA GLN A 106 -43.14 -5.48 -10.80
C GLN A 106 -43.72 -6.28 -11.98
N VAL A 107 -42.97 -6.38 -13.09
CA VAL A 107 -43.40 -7.17 -14.26
C VAL A 107 -43.42 -8.66 -13.93
N ALA A 108 -42.43 -9.17 -13.20
CA ALA A 108 -42.40 -10.55 -12.75
C ALA A 108 -43.58 -10.89 -11.82
N ASP A 109 -43.92 -9.99 -10.88
CA ASP A 109 -45.08 -10.16 -10.00
C ASP A 109 -46.38 -10.25 -10.81
N ASP A 110 -46.53 -9.43 -11.86
CA ASP A 110 -47.67 -9.48 -12.79
C ASP A 110 -47.75 -10.83 -13.52
N ILE A 111 -46.62 -11.33 -14.05
CA ILE A 111 -46.52 -12.63 -14.74
C ILE A 111 -46.89 -13.77 -13.79
N ILE A 112 -46.28 -13.80 -12.60
CA ILE A 112 -46.47 -14.84 -11.61
C ILE A 112 -47.90 -14.86 -11.05
N ALA A 113 -48.60 -13.73 -11.08
CA ALA A 113 -50.02 -13.65 -10.71
C ALA A 113 -50.97 -14.24 -11.77
N MET A 114 -50.53 -14.44 -13.02
CA MET A 114 -51.40 -14.93 -14.09
C MET A 114 -51.78 -16.41 -13.88
N PRO A 115 -53.08 -16.78 -13.91
CA PRO A 115 -53.51 -18.17 -13.69
C PRO A 115 -53.13 -19.15 -14.80
N ARG A 116 -52.96 -18.67 -16.05
CA ARG A 116 -52.65 -19.48 -17.23
C ARG A 116 -51.63 -18.74 -18.11
N PRO A 117 -50.33 -18.83 -17.79
CA PRO A 117 -49.30 -18.11 -18.53
C PRO A 117 -48.88 -18.83 -19.83
N VAL A 118 -49.01 -20.16 -19.88
CA VAL A 118 -48.59 -20.98 -21.02
C VAL A 118 -49.44 -20.66 -22.25
N GLY A 119 -48.77 -20.21 -23.33
CA GLY A 119 -49.41 -19.83 -24.60
C GLY A 119 -50.22 -18.53 -24.54
N ASN A 120 -50.11 -17.75 -23.45
CA ASN A 120 -50.80 -16.46 -23.32
C ASN A 120 -49.97 -15.35 -23.98
N PRO A 121 -50.47 -14.66 -25.03
CA PRO A 121 -49.72 -13.60 -25.71
C PRO A 121 -49.33 -12.44 -24.79
N LEU A 122 -50.17 -12.11 -23.80
CA LEU A 122 -49.86 -11.06 -22.84
C LEU A 122 -48.71 -11.48 -21.92
N ALA A 123 -48.67 -12.74 -21.50
CA ALA A 123 -47.55 -13.24 -20.69
C ALA A 123 -46.24 -13.22 -21.47
N ALA A 124 -46.26 -13.59 -22.76
CA ALA A 124 -45.09 -13.51 -23.63
C ALA A 124 -44.58 -12.07 -23.80
N GLN A 125 -45.47 -11.11 -24.06
CA GLN A 125 -45.10 -9.70 -24.15
C GLN A 125 -44.49 -9.17 -22.83
N ARG A 126 -45.10 -9.52 -21.69
CA ARG A 126 -44.56 -9.13 -20.38
C ARG A 126 -43.21 -9.78 -20.11
N MET A 127 -42.96 -10.98 -20.61
CA MET A 127 -41.67 -11.64 -20.49
C MET A 127 -40.59 -10.89 -21.27
N GLU A 128 -40.89 -10.39 -22.47
CA GLU A 128 -39.95 -9.56 -23.24
C GLU A 128 -39.59 -8.26 -22.49
N ASP A 129 -40.59 -7.58 -21.91
CA ASP A 129 -40.37 -6.39 -21.07
C ASP A 129 -39.49 -6.75 -19.85
N PHE A 130 -39.76 -7.89 -19.22
CA PHE A 130 -39.01 -8.38 -18.06
C PHE A 130 -37.55 -8.68 -18.39
N ASP A 131 -37.30 -9.43 -19.46
CA ASP A 131 -35.95 -9.80 -19.92
C ASP A 131 -35.13 -8.55 -20.24
N LEU A 132 -35.73 -7.56 -20.92
CA LEU A 132 -35.08 -6.29 -21.22
C LEU A 132 -34.64 -5.55 -19.93
N LEU A 133 -35.51 -5.51 -18.91
CA LEU A 133 -35.20 -4.85 -17.64
C LEU A 133 -34.10 -5.59 -16.86
N ILE A 134 -34.13 -6.93 -16.86
CA ILE A 134 -33.07 -7.76 -16.25
C ILE A 134 -31.74 -7.56 -16.97
N ASP A 135 -31.73 -7.52 -18.30
CA ASP A 135 -30.54 -7.26 -19.09
C ASP A 135 -29.96 -5.86 -18.81
N ASN A 136 -30.81 -4.84 -18.73
CA ASN A 136 -30.40 -3.47 -18.39
C ASN A 136 -29.78 -3.39 -16.98
N ALA A 137 -30.41 -4.04 -15.99
CA ALA A 137 -29.87 -4.12 -14.64
C ALA A 137 -28.52 -4.86 -14.62
N SER A 138 -28.44 -6.00 -15.30
CA SER A 138 -27.22 -6.82 -15.41
C SER A 138 -26.06 -6.07 -16.08
N GLN A 139 -26.34 -5.37 -17.19
CA GLN A 139 -25.36 -4.53 -17.88
C GLN A 139 -24.88 -3.38 -16.99
N THR A 140 -25.78 -2.75 -16.24
CA THR A 140 -25.41 -1.66 -15.32
C THR A 140 -24.55 -2.18 -14.16
N LEU A 141 -24.87 -3.34 -13.59
CA LEU A 141 -24.01 -4.01 -12.61
C LEU A 141 -22.64 -4.40 -13.20
N SER A 142 -22.58 -4.78 -14.47
CA SER A 142 -21.31 -5.02 -15.17
C SER A 142 -20.48 -3.73 -15.27
N ARG A 143 -21.12 -2.58 -15.55
CA ARG A 143 -20.44 -1.28 -15.57
C ARG A 143 -19.91 -0.88 -14.19
N VAL A 144 -20.62 -1.22 -13.10
CA VAL A 144 -20.09 -1.04 -11.73
C VAL A 144 -18.82 -1.86 -11.54
N TYR A 145 -18.82 -3.13 -11.94
CA TYR A 145 -17.63 -3.98 -11.88
C TYR A 145 -16.46 -3.37 -12.68
N ASP A 146 -16.72 -2.95 -13.93
CA ASP A 146 -15.70 -2.38 -14.81
C ASP A 146 -15.14 -1.06 -14.26
N ALA A 147 -15.98 -0.23 -13.64
CA ALA A 147 -15.57 1.02 -13.02
C ALA A 147 -14.64 0.77 -11.83
N VAL A 148 -14.98 -0.17 -10.94
CA VAL A 148 -14.12 -0.55 -9.80
C VAL A 148 -12.82 -1.18 -10.30
N TYR A 149 -12.87 -1.98 -11.37
CA TYR A 149 -11.68 -2.58 -11.97
C TYR A 149 -10.74 -1.53 -12.57
N ALA A 150 -11.28 -0.56 -13.30
CA ALA A 150 -10.50 0.55 -13.88
C ALA A 150 -9.85 1.42 -12.80
N GLU A 151 -10.58 1.71 -11.71
CA GLU A 151 -10.04 2.41 -10.53
C GLU A 151 -8.87 1.65 -9.91
N ASN A 152 -9.01 0.33 -9.75
CA ASN A 152 -7.95 -0.53 -9.21
C ASN A 152 -6.69 -0.54 -10.10
N ILE A 153 -6.83 -0.59 -11.43
CA ILE A 153 -5.69 -0.48 -12.35
C ILE A 153 -5.00 0.88 -12.20
N SER A 154 -5.77 1.97 -12.22
CA SER A 154 -5.21 3.32 -12.12
C SER A 154 -4.50 3.56 -10.78
N SER A 155 -5.06 3.01 -9.70
CA SER A 155 -4.45 3.01 -8.37
C SER A 155 -3.18 2.16 -8.34
N GLY A 156 -3.18 1.01 -9.00
CA GLY A 156 -2.00 0.14 -9.12
C GLY A 156 -0.81 0.82 -9.81
N GLU A 157 -1.05 1.64 -10.85
CA GLU A 157 0.01 2.43 -11.49
C GLU A 157 0.58 3.51 -10.56
N HIS A 158 -0.29 4.22 -9.82
CA HIS A 158 0.15 5.21 -8.84
C HIS A 158 0.93 4.58 -7.68
N ILE A 159 0.50 3.41 -7.21
CA ILE A 159 1.19 2.65 -6.16
C ILE A 159 2.59 2.26 -6.62
N ARG A 160 2.75 1.76 -7.86
CA ARG A 160 4.08 1.41 -8.40
C ARG A 160 5.02 2.61 -8.51
N LEU A 161 4.50 3.78 -8.86
CA LEU A 161 5.30 5.02 -8.89
C LEU A 161 5.77 5.40 -7.49
N ILE A 162 4.88 5.32 -6.49
CA ILE A 162 5.22 5.61 -5.08
C ILE A 162 6.23 4.59 -4.53
N GLU A 163 6.05 3.31 -4.81
CA GLU A 163 7.00 2.26 -4.43
C GLU A 163 8.38 2.51 -5.03
N THR A 164 8.45 2.80 -6.33
CA THR A 164 9.71 3.06 -7.03
C THR A 164 10.43 4.28 -6.45
N GLN A 165 9.71 5.38 -6.21
CA GLN A 165 10.28 6.56 -5.55
C GLN A 165 10.79 6.25 -4.14
N THR A 166 10.04 5.44 -3.38
CA THR A 166 10.43 5.05 -2.03
C THR A 166 11.70 4.19 -2.02
N TYR A 167 11.84 3.27 -2.98
CA TYR A 167 13.07 2.48 -3.15
C TYR A 167 14.26 3.35 -3.54
N ILE A 168 14.07 4.31 -4.45
CA ILE A 168 15.14 5.23 -4.88
C ILE A 168 15.61 6.09 -3.69
N ILE A 169 14.68 6.68 -2.93
CA ILE A 169 15.01 7.51 -1.76
C ILE A 169 15.71 6.68 -0.69
N SER A 170 15.20 5.48 -0.40
CA SER A 170 15.81 4.57 0.58
C SER A 170 17.21 4.12 0.15
N GLY A 171 17.39 3.79 -1.13
CA GLY A 171 18.68 3.45 -1.71
C GLY A 171 19.68 4.60 -1.65
N ALA A 172 19.24 5.83 -1.96
CA ALA A 172 20.07 7.02 -1.85
C ALA A 172 20.51 7.30 -0.40
N LEU A 173 19.59 7.17 0.57
CA LEU A 173 19.90 7.31 2.00
C LEU A 173 20.88 6.23 2.48
N PHE A 174 20.70 4.98 2.03
CA PHE A 174 21.61 3.88 2.33
C PHE A 174 23.01 4.15 1.77
N LEU A 175 23.12 4.58 0.51
CA LEU A 175 24.40 4.92 -0.11
C LEU A 175 25.07 6.12 0.58
N ALA A 176 24.30 7.13 0.98
CA ALA A 176 24.83 8.27 1.75
C ALA A 176 25.37 7.82 3.11
N ALA A 177 24.63 6.98 3.84
CA ALA A 177 25.09 6.42 5.12
C ALA A 177 26.35 5.57 4.95
N LEU A 178 26.41 4.74 3.91
CA LEU A 178 27.59 3.95 3.56
C LEU A 178 28.79 4.85 3.23
N GLY A 179 28.56 5.92 2.46
CA GLY A 179 29.57 6.91 2.11
C GLY A 179 30.17 7.58 3.35
N ILE A 180 29.34 7.93 4.35
CA ILE A 180 29.82 8.51 5.61
C ILE A 180 30.66 7.49 6.40
N VAL A 181 30.25 6.22 6.46
CA VAL A 181 31.01 5.16 7.15
C VAL A 181 32.36 4.93 6.48
N VAL A 182 32.38 4.80 5.15
CA VAL A 182 33.62 4.63 4.37
C VAL A 182 34.52 5.85 4.53
N PHE A 183 33.96 7.06 4.45
CA PHE A 183 34.70 8.30 4.68
C PHE A 183 35.35 8.31 6.07
N GLY A 184 34.59 7.97 7.11
CA GLY A 184 35.12 7.83 8.47
C GLY A 184 36.24 6.79 8.56
N MET A 185 36.05 5.60 7.99
CA MET A 185 37.06 4.54 8.00
C MET A 185 38.35 4.91 7.26
N VAL A 186 38.27 5.70 6.18
CA VAL A 186 39.44 6.06 5.37
C VAL A 186 40.15 7.30 5.91
N TRP A 187 39.39 8.27 6.43
CA TRP A 187 39.90 9.58 6.83
C TRP A 187 40.37 9.58 8.30
N MET A 188 39.65 8.90 9.20
CA MET A 188 39.97 8.87 10.62
C MET A 188 41.35 8.26 10.91
N PRO A 189 41.78 7.13 10.31
CA PRO A 189 43.14 6.62 10.51
C PRO A 189 44.22 7.60 10.05
N ARG A 190 43.98 8.31 8.95
CA ARG A 190 44.97 9.27 8.41
C ARG A 190 45.14 10.49 9.30
N SER A 191 44.08 10.92 9.99
CA SER A 191 44.15 12.07 10.88
C SER A 191 44.66 11.70 12.28
N PHE A 192 44.29 10.54 12.82
CA PHE A 192 44.60 10.15 14.20
C PHE A 192 45.95 9.44 14.38
N PHE A 193 46.39 8.60 13.44
CA PHE A 193 47.61 7.80 13.63
C PHE A 193 48.93 8.58 13.50
N PRO A 194 49.10 9.57 12.60
CA PRO A 194 50.38 10.28 12.48
C PRO A 194 50.79 11.02 13.77
N PRO A 195 49.94 11.82 14.43
CA PRO A 195 50.30 12.50 15.68
C PRO A 195 50.72 11.50 16.78
N LEU A 196 49.96 10.41 16.94
CA LEU A 196 50.29 9.36 17.90
C LEU A 196 51.62 8.68 17.59
N ARG A 197 51.95 8.46 16.30
CA ARG A 197 53.24 7.90 15.89
C ARG A 197 54.38 8.86 16.16
N GLU A 198 54.22 10.15 15.95
CA GLU A 198 55.25 11.15 16.24
C GLU A 198 55.51 11.27 17.74
N VAL A 199 54.47 11.34 18.58
CA VAL A 199 54.64 11.30 20.04
C VAL A 199 55.30 9.98 20.48
N ALA A 200 54.90 8.83 19.93
CA ALA A 200 55.51 7.54 20.25
C ALA A 200 56.97 7.40 19.76
N LYS A 201 57.35 8.08 18.66
CA LYS A 201 58.75 8.20 18.23
C LYS A 201 59.52 9.11 19.18
N GLY A 202 58.95 10.24 19.56
CA GLY A 202 59.56 11.17 20.51
C GLY A 202 59.83 10.54 21.87
N MET A 203 58.89 9.74 22.39
CA MET A 203 59.10 8.97 23.63
C MET A 203 60.25 7.96 23.53
N ARG A 204 60.43 7.33 22.36
CA ARG A 204 61.57 6.41 22.14
C ARG A 204 62.90 7.14 22.14
N LYS A 205 62.99 8.31 21.51
CA LYS A 205 64.18 9.17 21.50
C LYS A 205 64.51 9.71 22.90
N LEU A 206 63.48 10.16 23.62
CA LEU A 206 63.62 10.60 25.00
C LEU A 206 64.20 9.49 25.89
N ARG A 207 63.72 8.25 25.74
CA ARG A 207 64.27 7.07 26.44
C ARG A 207 65.73 6.77 26.07
N GLN A 208 66.15 7.10 24.85
CA GLN A 208 67.54 6.95 24.39
C GLN A 208 68.46 8.08 24.87
N GLY A 209 67.92 9.05 25.61
CA GLY A 209 68.68 10.19 26.14
C GLY A 209 68.75 11.39 25.21
N GLU A 210 68.05 11.36 24.06
CA GLU A 210 67.93 12.50 23.15
C GLU A 210 66.86 13.48 23.68
N LEU A 211 67.24 14.28 24.69
CA LEU A 211 66.35 15.24 25.35
C LEU A 211 66.05 16.48 24.50
N ASP A 212 66.72 16.64 23.36
CA ASP A 212 66.57 17.80 22.47
C ASP A 212 65.47 17.65 21.43
N HIS A 213 64.91 16.44 21.29
CA HIS A 213 63.82 16.20 20.37
C HIS A 213 62.51 16.81 20.89
N ARG A 214 61.81 17.57 20.05
CA ARG A 214 60.47 18.10 20.30
C ARG A 214 59.53 17.61 19.21
N VAL A 215 58.27 17.38 19.59
CA VAL A 215 57.21 17.06 18.63
C VAL A 215 56.54 18.37 18.21
N ASP A 216 56.32 18.53 16.90
CA ASP A 216 55.71 19.73 16.33
C ASP A 216 54.25 19.87 16.81
N ARG A 217 53.82 21.11 17.03
CA ARG A 217 52.44 21.47 17.41
C ARG A 217 51.49 21.52 16.21
N ASP A 218 51.98 21.33 14.99
CA ASP A 218 51.13 21.20 13.78
C ASP A 218 50.37 19.85 13.75
N VAL A 219 49.47 19.66 14.72
CA VAL A 219 48.61 18.50 14.90
C VAL A 219 47.16 18.96 15.10
N PRO A 220 46.15 18.10 14.88
CA PRO A 220 44.76 18.44 15.16
C PRO A 220 44.57 18.91 16.62
N ILE A 221 43.60 19.80 16.85
CA ILE A 221 43.41 20.50 18.13
C ILE A 221 43.27 19.54 19.33
N GLU A 222 42.70 18.36 19.10
CA GLU A 222 42.49 17.30 20.08
C GLU A 222 43.82 16.68 20.58
N PHE A 223 44.91 16.83 19.81
CA PHE A 223 46.22 16.28 20.14
C PHE A 223 47.21 17.34 20.65
N ILE A 224 46.87 18.63 20.61
CA ILE A 224 47.77 19.70 21.07
C ILE A 224 48.18 19.48 22.53
N SER A 225 47.22 19.18 23.41
CA SER A 225 47.52 18.93 24.83
C SER A 225 48.43 17.71 25.05
N LEU A 226 48.37 16.71 24.16
CA LEU A 226 49.23 15.53 24.23
C LEU A 226 50.66 15.88 23.80
N VAL A 227 50.81 16.67 22.74
CA VAL A 227 52.12 17.17 22.27
C VAL A 227 52.75 18.08 23.32
N ASP A 228 51.96 18.95 23.93
CA ASP A 228 52.39 19.86 24.99
C ASP A 228 52.88 19.08 26.21
N GLY A 229 52.08 18.13 26.70
CA GLY A 229 52.49 17.28 27.81
C GLY A 229 53.77 16.47 27.54
N TYR A 230 53.99 16.03 26.30
CA TYR A 230 55.25 15.39 25.91
C TYR A 230 56.45 16.37 25.95
N ASN A 231 56.30 17.55 25.36
CA ASN A 231 57.37 18.55 25.28
C ASN A 231 57.74 19.07 26.69
N ASP A 232 56.75 19.32 27.54
CA ASP A 232 56.95 19.76 28.93
C ASP A 232 57.70 18.69 29.75
N LEU A 233 57.37 17.41 29.57
CA LEU A 233 58.10 16.29 30.20
C LEU A 233 59.56 16.24 29.75
N ALA A 234 59.82 16.45 28.46
CA ALA A 234 61.17 16.47 27.91
C ALA A 234 62.01 17.63 28.49
N ASP A 235 61.40 18.79 28.72
CA ASP A 235 62.04 19.93 29.39
C ASP A 235 62.35 19.64 30.86
N ALA A 236 61.38 19.10 31.62
CA ALA A 236 61.59 18.75 33.03
C ALA A 236 62.74 17.73 33.23
N ILE A 237 62.82 16.70 32.38
CA ILE A 237 63.91 15.71 32.46
C ILE A 237 65.26 16.34 32.12
N ARG A 238 65.30 17.30 31.18
CA ARG A 238 66.54 18.00 30.81
C ARG A 238 67.04 18.86 31.96
N GLU A 239 66.15 19.59 32.64
CA GLU A 239 66.49 20.39 33.81
C GLU A 239 67.07 19.52 34.93
N MET A 240 66.40 18.41 35.28
CA MET A 240 66.88 17.47 36.29
C MET A 240 68.26 16.87 36.02
N LYS A 241 68.72 16.86 34.76
CA LYS A 241 70.00 16.25 34.36
C LYS A 241 71.16 17.28 34.30
N LYS A 242 70.85 18.57 34.44
CA LYS A 242 71.83 19.67 34.51
C LYS A 242 72.31 19.94 35.93
N ASP A 243 71.52 19.55 36.92
CA ASP A 243 71.86 19.54 38.36
C ASP A 243 72.59 18.24 38.75
#